data_AF-A0A6J6D0S5-F1
#
_entry.id   AF-A0A6J6D0S5-F1
#
_cell.length_a   1.000
_cell.length_b   1.000
_cell.length_c   1.000
_cell.angle_alpha   90.00
_cell.angle_beta   90.00
_cell.angle_gamma   90.00
#
_symmetry.space_group_name_H-M   'P 1'
#
loop_
_entity.id
_entity.type
_entity.pdbx_description
1 polymer ?
#
loop_
_entity_poly.entity_id
_entity_poly.type
_entity_poly.pdbx_seq_one_letter_code
_entity_poly.pdbx_strand_id
1 'polypeptide(L)'
;MLTGFEFMGNKPKGIALRSLNVIPHGRGLGSSASAIVGGLALARSLVLTGEQYMSDEDLITLATEMEGHPDNVAAAFYGGATIAWSENGVGRAVNLKVDPRIKAMLLVPDTQVATAKARKLLPETISHKDAVLNSTHTALLVHALAERPDLLFTATADLLHQNYRAEAMPKSIALINKLRGAGVAAVLSGAGPAVMILYSGDESEIDQIPSLASGFTAMKLAIAQQGIA
;
A
#
# COMPACT_ATOMS: atom_id res chain seq x y z
N MET A 1 16.82 9.14 -6.60
CA MET A 1 17.28 10.07 -7.66
C MET A 1 18.75 9.85 -8.01
N LEU A 2 19.72 10.08 -7.11
CA LEU A 2 21.14 9.85 -7.43
C LEU A 2 21.41 8.41 -7.91
N THR A 3 20.86 7.42 -7.22
CA THR A 3 20.91 6.00 -7.63
C THR A 3 20.40 5.78 -9.07
N GLY A 4 19.37 6.52 -9.50
CA GLY A 4 18.84 6.39 -10.85
C GLY A 4 19.76 6.97 -11.92
N PHE A 5 20.44 8.08 -11.62
CA PHE A 5 21.50 8.59 -12.51
C PHE A 5 22.66 7.61 -12.60
N GLU A 6 23.13 7.10 -11.47
CA GLU A 6 24.23 6.13 -11.40
C GLU A 6 23.92 4.85 -12.20
N PHE A 7 22.70 4.34 -12.08
CA PHE A 7 22.22 3.18 -12.86
C PHE A 7 22.34 3.41 -14.37
N MET A 8 21.96 4.59 -14.85
CA MET A 8 22.06 4.96 -16.27
C MET A 8 23.46 5.46 -16.67
N GLY A 9 24.49 5.27 -15.83
CA GLY A 9 25.87 5.70 -16.11
C GLY A 9 26.06 7.23 -16.16
N ASN A 10 25.16 7.99 -15.54
CA ASN A 10 25.15 9.45 -15.56
C ASN A 10 25.52 10.04 -14.19
N LYS A 11 26.09 11.25 -14.19
CA LYS A 11 26.35 12.02 -12.98
C LYS A 11 26.08 13.51 -13.23
N PRO A 12 24.97 14.06 -12.71
CA PRO A 12 24.63 15.46 -12.94
C PRO A 12 25.67 16.36 -12.23
N LYS A 13 26.02 17.47 -12.87
CA LYS A 13 26.95 18.47 -12.28
C LYS A 13 26.38 19.15 -11.03
N GLY A 14 25.05 19.24 -10.94
CA GLY A 14 24.31 19.75 -9.80
C GLY A 14 22.81 19.64 -10.03
N ILE A 15 22.04 19.45 -8.95
CA ILE A 15 20.57 19.40 -8.98
C ILE A 15 20.05 20.21 -7.81
N ALA A 16 19.06 21.06 -8.06
CA ALA A 16 18.21 21.63 -7.02
C ALA A 16 16.88 20.86 -7.02
N LEU A 17 16.57 20.20 -5.90
CA LEU A 17 15.33 19.44 -5.73
C LEU A 17 14.48 20.09 -4.64
N ARG A 18 13.20 20.34 -4.93
CA ARG A 18 12.20 20.72 -3.95
C ARG A 18 11.07 19.69 -3.98
N SER A 19 10.87 19.00 -2.87
CA SER A 19 9.80 17.99 -2.74
C SER A 19 8.69 18.53 -1.86
N LEU A 20 7.46 18.50 -2.35
CA LEU A 20 6.26 18.74 -1.56
C LEU A 20 5.59 17.41 -1.26
N ASN A 21 5.86 16.87 -0.07
CA ASN A 21 5.33 15.57 0.33
C ASN A 21 3.94 15.72 0.96
N VAL A 22 2.90 15.28 0.25
CA VAL A 22 1.51 15.33 0.71
C VAL A 22 1.03 14.02 1.37
N ILE A 23 1.79 12.93 1.20
CA ILE A 23 1.48 11.62 1.80
C ILE A 23 1.98 11.61 3.25
N PRO A 24 1.12 11.31 4.25
CA PRO A 24 1.53 11.24 5.64
C PRO A 24 2.62 10.16 5.89
N HIS A 25 3.75 10.59 6.44
CA HIS A 25 4.90 9.72 6.73
C HIS A 25 4.63 8.80 7.92
N GLY A 26 5.10 7.54 7.85
CA GLY A 26 5.01 6.59 8.97
C GLY A 26 3.57 6.21 9.36
N ARG A 27 2.61 6.36 8.43
CA ARG A 27 1.19 6.06 8.65
C ARG A 27 0.68 4.81 7.94
N GLY A 28 1.55 4.08 7.23
CA GLY A 28 1.15 2.92 6.43
C GLY A 28 0.69 3.24 5.01
N LEU A 29 1.00 4.44 4.50
CA LEU A 29 0.47 4.96 3.23
C LEU A 29 1.48 4.96 2.07
N GLY A 30 2.57 4.18 2.17
CA GLY A 30 3.55 4.06 1.07
C GLY A 30 4.36 5.34 0.77
N SER A 31 4.52 6.24 1.74
CA SER A 31 5.26 7.51 1.54
C SER A 31 6.73 7.31 1.15
N SER A 32 7.41 6.28 1.66
CA SER A 32 8.82 5.99 1.34
C SER A 32 8.96 5.50 -0.10
N ALA A 33 8.26 4.40 -0.43
CA ALA A 33 8.15 3.90 -1.80
C ALA A 33 7.78 5.00 -2.82
N SER A 34 6.81 5.86 -2.52
CA SER A 34 6.42 6.97 -3.40
C SER A 34 7.56 7.96 -3.66
N ALA A 35 8.35 8.28 -2.63
CA ALA A 35 9.51 9.17 -2.77
C ALA A 35 10.65 8.51 -3.55
N ILE A 36 10.89 7.21 -3.35
CA ILE A 36 11.88 6.42 -4.08
C ILE A 36 11.50 6.38 -5.56
N VAL A 37 10.29 5.92 -5.87
CA VAL A 37 9.75 5.79 -7.23
C VAL A 37 9.76 7.14 -7.94
N GLY A 38 9.25 8.20 -7.30
CA GLY A 38 9.29 9.56 -7.87
C GLY A 38 10.71 10.07 -8.11
N GLY A 39 11.64 9.76 -7.20
CA GLY A 39 13.04 10.12 -7.37
C GLY A 39 13.76 9.37 -8.50
N LEU A 40 13.44 8.10 -8.73
CA LEU A 40 13.99 7.32 -9.83
C LEU A 40 13.38 7.74 -11.17
N ALA A 41 12.07 7.92 -11.23
CA ALA A 41 11.38 8.41 -12.41
C ALA A 41 11.88 9.80 -12.82
N LEU A 42 12.06 10.73 -11.87
CA LEU A 42 12.64 12.04 -12.16
C LEU A 42 14.07 11.93 -12.72
N ALA A 43 14.89 11.03 -12.19
CA ALA A 43 16.23 10.80 -12.73
C ALA A 43 16.16 10.28 -14.17
N ARG A 44 15.32 9.27 -14.42
CA ARG A 44 15.05 8.70 -15.76
C ARG A 44 14.63 9.77 -16.76
N SER A 45 13.69 10.63 -16.39
CA SER A 45 13.19 11.70 -17.27
C SER A 45 14.20 12.82 -17.52
N LEU A 46 15.18 13.03 -16.65
CA LEU A 46 16.21 14.07 -16.82
C LEU A 46 17.40 13.61 -17.67
N VAL A 47 17.59 12.31 -17.85
CA VAL A 47 18.60 11.76 -18.78
C VAL A 47 17.98 11.71 -20.17
N LEU A 48 18.68 12.30 -21.16
CA LEU A 48 18.26 12.18 -22.56
C LEU A 48 18.18 10.70 -22.93
N THR A 49 17.03 10.30 -23.50
CA THR A 49 16.71 8.90 -23.81
C THR A 49 16.83 7.95 -22.61
N GLY A 50 16.57 8.43 -21.38
CA GLY A 50 16.69 7.66 -20.15
C GLY A 50 15.89 6.34 -20.13
N GLU A 51 14.74 6.30 -20.80
CA GLU A 51 13.93 5.09 -20.95
C GLU A 51 14.65 3.96 -21.71
N GLN A 52 15.64 4.28 -22.55
CA GLN A 52 16.47 3.27 -23.23
C GLN A 52 17.50 2.64 -22.30
N TYR A 53 17.82 3.30 -21.19
CA TYR A 53 18.81 2.85 -20.21
C TYR A 53 18.18 2.26 -18.95
N MET A 54 16.94 2.64 -18.64
CA MET A 54 16.19 2.16 -17.48
C MET A 54 14.76 1.85 -17.89
N SER A 55 14.49 0.58 -18.10
CA SER A 55 13.13 0.08 -18.31
C SER A 55 12.28 0.24 -17.05
N ASP A 56 10.97 0.04 -17.18
CA ASP A 56 10.07 0.00 -16.03
C ASP A 56 10.42 -1.12 -15.05
N GLU A 57 10.85 -2.27 -15.58
CA GLU A 57 11.31 -3.41 -14.77
C GLU A 57 12.58 -3.06 -13.99
N ASP A 58 13.53 -2.36 -14.61
CA ASP A 58 14.75 -1.88 -13.93
C ASP A 58 14.41 -0.91 -12.80
N LEU A 59 13.48 0.03 -13.05
CA LEU A 59 13.06 1.01 -12.06
C LEU A 59 12.37 0.33 -10.87
N ILE A 60 11.45 -0.60 -11.11
CA ILE A 60 10.77 -1.35 -10.06
C ILE A 60 11.77 -2.19 -9.26
N THR A 61 12.72 -2.84 -9.93
CA THR A 61 13.77 -3.64 -9.29
C THR A 61 14.60 -2.77 -8.37
N LEU A 62 15.13 -1.66 -8.88
CA LEU A 62 15.97 -0.74 -8.11
C LEU A 62 15.21 -0.10 -6.94
N ALA A 63 13.94 0.29 -7.15
CA ALA A 63 13.10 0.81 -6.08
C ALA A 63 12.82 -0.25 -5.00
N THR A 64 12.59 -1.50 -5.40
CA THR A 64 12.36 -2.63 -4.49
C THR A 64 13.59 -2.91 -3.64
N GLU A 65 14.79 -2.84 -4.21
CA GLU A 65 16.04 -2.99 -3.46
C GLU A 65 16.21 -1.89 -2.40
N MET A 66 15.82 -0.66 -2.72
CA MET A 66 15.89 0.47 -1.79
C MET A 66 14.83 0.42 -0.68
N GLU A 67 13.60 0.00 -0.99
CA GLU A 67 12.49 -0.07 -0.02
C GLU A 67 12.52 -1.38 0.80
N GLY A 68 13.03 -2.46 0.21
CA GLY A 68 13.07 -3.82 0.75
C GLY A 68 11.81 -4.66 0.48
N HIS A 69 10.78 -4.10 -0.19
CA HIS A 69 9.57 -4.82 -0.58
C HIS A 69 8.90 -4.19 -1.81
N PRO A 70 8.31 -5.01 -2.71
CA PRO A 70 7.84 -4.52 -4.00
C PRO A 70 6.38 -4.02 -3.99
N ASP A 71 5.59 -4.29 -2.95
CA ASP A 71 4.15 -3.99 -2.90
C ASP A 71 3.83 -2.48 -3.00
N ASN A 72 4.43 -1.63 -2.15
CA ASN A 72 4.22 -0.19 -2.22
C ASN A 72 4.94 0.45 -3.41
N VAL A 73 6.07 -0.13 -3.85
CA VAL A 73 6.79 0.31 -5.06
C VAL A 73 5.91 0.12 -6.29
N ALA A 74 5.35 -1.07 -6.46
CA ALA A 74 4.47 -1.41 -7.57
C ALA A 74 3.22 -0.52 -7.61
N ALA A 75 2.57 -0.31 -6.45
CA ALA A 75 1.40 0.55 -6.37
C ALA A 75 1.72 2.02 -6.70
N ALA A 76 2.86 2.53 -6.23
CA ALA A 76 3.31 3.89 -6.58
C ALA A 76 3.72 4.02 -8.05
N PHE A 77 4.24 2.95 -8.64
CA PHE A 77 4.68 2.92 -10.03
C PHE A 77 3.51 2.81 -11.01
N TYR A 78 2.68 1.78 -10.89
CA TYR A 78 1.58 1.50 -11.83
C TYR A 78 0.28 2.24 -11.51
N GLY A 79 0.04 2.59 -10.24
CA GLY A 79 -1.29 2.95 -9.76
C GLY A 79 -2.22 1.73 -9.70
N GLY A 80 -3.49 1.98 -9.38
CA GLY A 80 -4.52 0.96 -9.24
C GLY A 80 -4.27 0.02 -8.06
N ALA A 81 -4.55 -1.26 -8.27
CA ALA A 81 -4.13 -2.34 -7.39
C ALA A 81 -3.07 -3.18 -8.11
N THR A 82 -2.14 -3.77 -7.36
CA THR A 82 -1.04 -4.54 -7.93
C THR A 82 -0.82 -5.84 -7.16
N ILE A 83 -0.43 -6.90 -7.87
CA ILE A 83 0.19 -8.08 -7.27
C ILE A 83 1.69 -7.93 -7.45
N ALA A 84 2.44 -7.92 -6.35
CA ALA A 84 3.88 -7.75 -6.36
C ALA A 84 4.56 -8.92 -5.63
N TRP A 85 5.69 -9.37 -6.16
CA TRP A 85 6.47 -10.46 -5.57
C TRP A 85 7.96 -10.27 -5.85
N SER A 86 8.78 -11.04 -5.16
CA SER A 86 10.22 -11.11 -5.42
C SER A 86 10.56 -12.48 -5.99
N GLU A 87 11.32 -12.50 -7.07
CA GLU A 87 11.82 -13.72 -7.71
C GLU A 87 13.34 -13.59 -7.88
N ASN A 88 14.11 -14.48 -7.25
CA ASN A 88 15.58 -14.44 -7.25
C ASN A 88 16.17 -13.08 -6.82
N GLY A 89 15.53 -12.39 -5.88
CA GLY A 89 15.92 -11.06 -5.41
C GLY A 89 15.42 -9.90 -6.29
N VAL A 90 14.79 -10.18 -7.43
CA VAL A 90 14.25 -9.16 -8.34
C VAL A 90 12.80 -8.88 -7.99
N GLY A 91 12.46 -7.60 -7.79
CA GLY A 91 11.08 -7.16 -7.60
C GLY A 91 10.29 -7.24 -8.91
N ARG A 92 9.14 -7.89 -8.88
CA ARG A 92 8.20 -7.97 -10.01
C ARG A 92 6.82 -7.55 -9.56
N ALA A 93 6.03 -7.03 -10.50
CA ALA A 93 4.63 -6.76 -10.25
C ALA A 93 3.78 -6.78 -11.51
N VAL A 94 2.49 -6.98 -11.32
CA VAL A 94 1.47 -6.82 -12.35
C VAL A 94 0.35 -5.92 -11.83
N ASN A 95 -0.20 -5.11 -12.73
CA ASN A 95 -1.37 -4.27 -12.44
C ASN A 95 -2.64 -5.12 -12.50
N LEU A 96 -3.58 -4.83 -11.61
CA LEU A 96 -4.92 -5.37 -11.60
C LEU A 96 -5.92 -4.28 -11.99
N LYS A 97 -6.87 -4.66 -12.82
CA LYS A 97 -8.09 -3.87 -13.01
C LYS A 97 -8.82 -3.77 -11.65
N VAL A 98 -9.19 -2.55 -11.29
CA VAL A 98 -10.04 -2.28 -10.13
C VAL A 98 -11.40 -1.81 -10.62
N ASP A 99 -12.46 -2.38 -10.08
CA ASP A 99 -13.82 -1.96 -10.35
C ASP A 99 -13.98 -0.48 -9.95
N PRO A 100 -14.43 0.39 -10.87
CA PRO A 100 -14.49 1.83 -10.64
C PRO A 100 -15.49 2.24 -9.54
N ARG A 101 -16.35 1.33 -9.08
CA ARG A 101 -17.25 1.56 -7.94
C ARG A 101 -16.51 1.51 -6.60
N ILE A 102 -15.30 0.94 -6.57
CA ILE A 102 -14.52 0.81 -5.34
C ILE A 102 -13.87 2.14 -4.99
N LYS A 103 -14.04 2.55 -3.74
CA LYS A 103 -13.42 3.71 -3.11
C LYS A 103 -12.75 3.29 -1.81
N ALA A 104 -11.92 4.18 -1.27
CA ALA A 104 -11.26 3.98 0.00
C ALA A 104 -11.56 5.12 0.99
N MET A 105 -11.65 4.79 2.27
CA MET A 105 -11.51 5.75 3.35
C MET A 105 -10.29 5.36 4.18
N LEU A 106 -9.41 6.32 4.43
CA LEU A 106 -8.34 6.18 5.41
C LEU A 106 -8.74 6.85 6.70
N LEU A 107 -8.46 6.16 7.81
CA LEU A 107 -8.56 6.68 9.16
C LEU A 107 -7.13 6.70 9.70
N VAL A 108 -6.55 7.89 9.78
CA VAL A 108 -5.14 8.09 10.14
C VAL A 108 -5.08 8.58 11.59
N PRO A 109 -4.53 7.79 12.54
CA PRO A 109 -4.42 8.24 13.92
C PRO A 109 -3.35 9.34 14.05
N ASP A 110 -3.24 9.99 15.20
CA ASP A 110 -2.15 10.95 15.46
C ASP A 110 -0.82 10.28 15.85
N THR A 111 -0.85 9.00 16.23
CA THR A 111 0.33 8.22 16.64
C THR A 111 1.04 7.51 15.48
N GLN A 112 2.37 7.52 15.48
CA GLN A 112 3.19 6.76 14.52
C GLN A 112 3.66 5.44 15.13
N VAL A 113 3.77 4.41 14.28
CA VAL A 113 4.38 3.13 14.65
C VAL A 113 5.43 2.80 13.60
N ALA A 114 6.66 2.51 14.03
CA ALA A 114 7.72 2.12 13.11
C ALA A 114 7.39 0.77 12.44
N THR A 115 7.43 0.73 11.10
CA THR A 115 7.17 -0.48 10.29
C THR A 115 8.01 -1.68 10.76
N ALA A 116 9.29 -1.45 11.09
CA ALA A 116 10.19 -2.48 11.59
C ALA A 116 9.72 -3.11 12.91
N LYS A 117 9.14 -2.30 13.82
CA LYS A 117 8.57 -2.81 15.08
C LYS A 117 7.32 -3.64 14.82
N ALA A 118 6.43 -3.16 13.95
CA ALA A 118 5.20 -3.88 13.59
C ALA A 118 5.47 -5.22 12.87
N ARG A 119 6.55 -5.32 12.09
CA ARG A 119 6.97 -6.57 11.42
C ARG A 119 7.54 -7.60 12.40
N LYS A 120 8.24 -7.17 13.46
CA LYS A 120 8.79 -8.06 14.49
C LYS A 120 7.75 -8.76 15.36
N LEU A 121 6.48 -8.33 15.31
CA LEU A 121 5.39 -8.94 16.06
C LEU A 121 4.78 -10.17 15.36
N LEU A 122 5.17 -10.44 14.11
CA LEU A 122 4.64 -11.58 13.37
C LEU A 122 5.28 -12.88 13.88
N PRO A 123 4.50 -13.95 14.07
CA PRO A 123 5.05 -15.23 14.49
C PRO A 123 5.89 -15.86 13.38
N GLU A 124 6.86 -16.70 13.76
CA GLU A 124 7.65 -17.47 12.79
C GLU A 124 6.83 -18.56 12.08
N THR A 125 5.75 -19.03 12.72
CA THR A 125 4.88 -20.08 12.19
C THR A 125 3.41 -19.73 12.37
N ILE A 126 2.59 -20.23 11.46
CA ILE A 126 1.13 -20.13 11.46
C ILE A 126 0.53 -21.52 11.31
N SER A 127 -0.74 -21.69 11.68
CA SER A 127 -1.42 -22.96 11.44
C SER A 127 -1.67 -23.17 9.95
N HIS A 128 -1.65 -24.43 9.50
CA HIS A 128 -2.04 -24.77 8.13
C HIS A 128 -3.47 -24.30 7.80
N LYS A 129 -4.36 -24.34 8.79
CA LYS A 129 -5.74 -23.86 8.65
C LYS A 129 -5.78 -22.37 8.31
N ASP A 130 -5.03 -21.55 9.03
CA ASP A 130 -4.97 -20.10 8.79
C ASP A 130 -4.31 -19.80 7.44
N ALA A 131 -3.26 -20.55 7.08
CA ALA A 131 -2.61 -20.43 5.77
C ALA A 131 -3.59 -20.69 4.61
N VAL A 132 -4.40 -21.76 4.70
CA VAL A 132 -5.42 -22.09 3.71
C VAL A 132 -6.47 -20.98 3.62
N LEU A 133 -7.05 -20.59 4.76
CA LEU A 133 -8.10 -19.58 4.81
C LEU A 133 -7.62 -18.22 4.26
N ASN A 134 -6.43 -17.79 4.65
CA ASN A 134 -5.88 -16.52 4.17
C ASN A 134 -5.57 -16.57 2.68
N SER A 135 -5.07 -17.69 2.16
CA SER A 135 -4.85 -17.86 0.72
C SER A 135 -6.17 -17.77 -0.06
N THR A 136 -7.25 -18.34 0.47
CA THR A 136 -8.60 -18.19 -0.09
C THR A 136 -9.07 -16.73 -0.07
N HIS A 137 -8.90 -16.01 1.04
CA HIS A 137 -9.28 -14.60 1.12
C HIS A 137 -8.47 -13.73 0.15
N THR A 138 -7.17 -13.99 -0.02
CA THR A 138 -6.33 -13.28 -1.00
C THR A 138 -6.84 -13.50 -2.43
N ALA A 139 -7.13 -14.74 -2.82
CA ALA A 139 -7.69 -15.02 -4.14
C ALA A 139 -9.06 -14.36 -4.33
N LEU A 140 -9.90 -14.39 -3.29
CA LEU A 140 -11.20 -13.72 -3.28
C LEU A 140 -11.04 -12.20 -3.39
N LEU A 141 -10.02 -11.61 -2.79
CA LEU A 141 -9.75 -10.17 -2.85
C LEU A 141 -9.38 -9.72 -4.25
N VAL A 142 -8.56 -10.48 -4.97
CA VAL A 142 -8.25 -10.19 -6.37
C VAL A 142 -9.54 -10.16 -7.20
N HIS A 143 -10.42 -11.14 -7.04
CA HIS A 143 -11.70 -11.18 -7.75
C HIS A 143 -12.67 -10.07 -7.29
N ALA A 144 -12.71 -9.76 -5.99
CA ALA A 144 -13.56 -8.72 -5.44
C ALA A 144 -13.16 -7.32 -5.95
N LEU A 145 -11.85 -7.06 -6.02
CA LEU A 145 -11.30 -5.82 -6.56
C LEU A 145 -11.63 -5.67 -8.05
N ALA A 146 -11.61 -6.75 -8.83
CA ALA A 146 -11.78 -6.67 -10.27
C ALA A 146 -13.25 -6.64 -10.73
N GLU A 147 -14.11 -7.44 -10.08
CA GLU A 147 -15.45 -7.75 -10.62
C GLU A 147 -16.57 -7.79 -9.58
N ARG A 148 -16.27 -8.17 -8.34
CA ARG A 148 -17.26 -8.48 -7.29
C ARG A 148 -17.04 -7.70 -6.00
N PRO A 149 -17.18 -6.37 -6.03
CA PRO A 149 -16.86 -5.55 -4.86
C PRO A 149 -17.81 -5.78 -3.68
N ASP A 150 -18.96 -6.43 -3.89
CA ASP A 150 -19.82 -6.95 -2.83
C ASP A 150 -19.13 -7.98 -1.92
N LEU A 151 -18.05 -8.60 -2.39
CA LEU A 151 -17.26 -9.58 -1.63
C LEU A 151 -16.13 -8.94 -0.80
N LEU A 152 -15.93 -7.62 -0.86
CA LEU A 152 -14.83 -6.93 -0.17
C LEU A 152 -14.79 -7.24 1.33
N PHE A 153 -15.94 -7.32 2.01
CA PHE A 153 -15.99 -7.62 3.44
C PHE A 153 -15.35 -8.97 3.79
N THR A 154 -15.75 -10.02 3.08
CA THR A 154 -15.20 -11.38 3.27
C THR A 154 -13.75 -11.43 2.82
N ALA A 155 -13.44 -10.85 1.68
CA ALA A 155 -12.12 -10.91 1.06
C ALA A 155 -11.02 -10.18 1.85
N THR A 156 -11.39 -9.19 2.66
CA THR A 156 -10.46 -8.41 3.49
C THR A 156 -10.17 -9.03 4.86
N ALA A 157 -10.71 -10.22 5.16
CA ALA A 157 -10.36 -10.93 6.38
C ALA A 157 -8.91 -11.42 6.32
N ASP A 158 -8.12 -11.11 7.34
CA ASP A 158 -6.72 -11.49 7.45
C ASP A 158 -6.47 -12.33 8.72
N LEU A 159 -5.66 -13.37 8.57
CA LEU A 159 -5.23 -14.26 9.63
C LEU A 159 -3.70 -14.28 9.80
N LEU A 160 -2.96 -13.53 8.99
CA LEU A 160 -1.50 -13.61 8.95
C LEU A 160 -0.80 -12.46 9.66
N HIS A 161 -1.43 -11.29 9.82
CA HIS A 161 -0.69 -10.13 10.34
C HIS A 161 -1.47 -9.17 11.23
N GLN A 162 -2.76 -8.92 11.00
CA GLN A 162 -3.51 -7.84 11.68
C GLN A 162 -3.61 -8.09 13.19
N ASN A 163 -4.02 -9.29 13.58
CA ASN A 163 -4.22 -9.63 15.00
C ASN A 163 -2.90 -9.63 15.78
N TYR A 164 -1.82 -10.08 15.16
CA TYR A 164 -0.49 -10.07 15.78
C TYR A 164 0.06 -8.67 16.04
N ARG A 165 -0.46 -7.64 15.34
CA ARG A 165 -0.05 -6.24 15.54
C ARG A 165 -0.84 -5.53 16.64
N ALA A 166 -1.82 -6.18 17.28
CA ALA A 166 -2.70 -5.56 18.27
C ALA A 166 -1.95 -4.89 19.42
N GLU A 167 -0.85 -5.47 19.90
CA GLU A 167 -0.04 -4.90 20.98
C GLU A 167 0.60 -3.55 20.58
N ALA A 168 1.06 -3.41 19.33
CA ALA A 168 1.68 -2.17 18.85
C ALA A 168 0.65 -1.08 18.50
N MET A 169 -0.59 -1.45 18.17
CA MET A 169 -1.62 -0.50 17.73
C MET A 169 -3.03 -0.90 18.21
N PRO A 170 -3.25 -0.93 19.54
CA PRO A 170 -4.50 -1.44 20.12
C PRO A 170 -5.71 -0.62 19.68
N LYS A 171 -5.56 0.70 19.50
CA LYS A 171 -6.64 1.59 19.01
C LYS A 171 -7.06 1.23 17.57
N SER A 172 -6.11 0.98 16.69
CA SER A 172 -6.37 0.64 15.29
C SER A 172 -7.03 -0.73 15.17
N ILE A 173 -6.55 -1.74 15.90
CA ILE A 173 -7.16 -3.08 15.89
C ILE A 173 -8.54 -3.06 16.54
N ALA A 174 -8.75 -2.33 17.64
CA ALA A 174 -10.07 -2.18 18.24
C ALA A 174 -11.07 -1.53 17.28
N LEU A 175 -10.64 -0.52 16.53
CA LEU A 175 -11.46 0.13 15.51
C LEU A 175 -11.78 -0.82 14.35
N ILE A 176 -10.80 -1.58 13.84
CA ILE A 176 -11.03 -2.61 12.82
C ILE A 176 -12.07 -3.62 13.31
N ASN A 177 -11.91 -4.15 14.53
CA ASN A 177 -12.85 -5.13 15.08
C ASN A 177 -14.28 -4.56 15.22
N LYS A 178 -14.41 -3.31 15.69
CA LYS A 178 -15.70 -2.62 15.79
C LYS A 178 -16.36 -2.45 14.42
N LEU A 179 -15.61 -1.97 13.43
CA LEU A 179 -16.11 -1.74 12.07
C LEU A 179 -16.47 -3.05 11.38
N ARG A 180 -15.60 -4.07 11.47
CA ARG A 180 -15.88 -5.38 10.89
C ARG A 180 -17.07 -6.07 11.57
N GLY A 181 -17.25 -5.88 12.87
CA GLY A 181 -18.45 -6.35 13.60
C GLY A 181 -19.76 -5.72 13.11
N ALA A 182 -19.68 -4.57 12.43
CA ALA A 182 -20.79 -3.90 11.78
C ALA A 182 -20.88 -4.19 10.26
N GLY A 183 -20.11 -5.14 9.73
CA GLY A 183 -20.12 -5.50 8.30
C GLY A 183 -19.24 -4.63 7.40
N VAL A 184 -18.41 -3.75 7.96
CA VAL A 184 -17.54 -2.84 7.18
C VAL A 184 -16.22 -3.52 6.85
N ALA A 185 -15.77 -3.45 5.59
CA ALA A 185 -14.52 -4.04 5.09
C ALA A 185 -13.29 -3.21 5.51
N ALA A 186 -13.07 -3.12 6.83
CA ALA A 186 -11.94 -2.43 7.43
C ALA A 186 -10.71 -3.35 7.54
N VAL A 187 -9.54 -2.80 7.21
CA VAL A 187 -8.23 -3.46 7.29
C VAL A 187 -7.18 -2.49 7.81
N LEU A 188 -6.05 -3.03 8.23
CA LEU A 188 -4.87 -2.23 8.50
C LEU A 188 -4.23 -1.78 7.18
N SER A 189 -3.92 -0.49 7.04
CA SER A 189 -3.20 0.02 5.87
C SER A 189 -1.71 -0.29 6.00
N GLY A 190 -1.21 -1.23 5.20
CA GLY A 190 0.18 -1.70 5.24
C GLY A 190 0.58 -2.23 6.62
N ALA A 191 1.62 -1.65 7.22
CA ALA A 191 2.06 -1.97 8.58
C ALA A 191 1.25 -1.26 9.68
N GLY A 192 0.31 -0.38 9.31
CA GLY A 192 -0.39 0.51 10.22
C GLY A 192 0.40 1.77 10.59
N PRO A 193 -0.11 2.59 11.51
CA PRO A 193 -1.34 2.36 12.30
C PRO A 193 -2.63 2.89 11.63
N ALA A 194 -2.58 3.40 10.39
CA ALA A 194 -3.81 3.80 9.70
C ALA A 194 -4.70 2.59 9.41
N VAL A 195 -6.01 2.82 9.46
CA VAL A 195 -7.05 1.86 9.07
C VAL A 195 -7.57 2.28 7.71
N MET A 196 -7.69 1.33 6.80
CA MET A 196 -8.28 1.53 5.48
C MET A 196 -9.61 0.80 5.41
N ILE A 197 -10.60 1.43 4.80
CA ILE A 197 -11.90 0.85 4.52
C ILE A 197 -12.08 0.85 3.01
N LEU A 198 -12.33 -0.33 2.44
CA LEU A 198 -12.72 -0.47 1.05
C LEU A 198 -14.23 -0.58 0.97
N TYR A 199 -14.87 0.15 0.08
CA TYR A 199 -16.31 0.12 -0.07
C TYR A 199 -16.72 0.35 -1.52
N SER A 200 -17.88 -0.20 -1.87
CA SER A 200 -18.55 0.04 -3.14
C SER A 200 -20.04 0.23 -2.86
N GLY A 201 -20.58 1.41 -3.12
CA GLY A 201 -21.99 1.70 -2.85
C GLY A 201 -22.21 3.09 -2.27
N ASP A 202 -23.33 3.22 -1.57
CA ASP A 202 -23.77 4.46 -0.94
C ASP A 202 -22.74 4.97 0.08
N GLU A 203 -22.47 6.27 0.03
CA GLU A 203 -21.55 6.93 0.94
C GLU A 203 -22.19 7.23 2.31
N SER A 204 -23.51 7.15 2.44
CA SER A 204 -24.24 7.50 3.66
C SER A 204 -23.79 6.71 4.90
N GLU A 205 -23.41 5.44 4.74
CA GLU A 205 -22.85 4.62 5.82
C GLU A 205 -21.40 5.02 6.14
N ILE A 206 -20.63 5.32 5.10
CA ILE A 206 -19.21 5.72 5.22
C ILE A 206 -19.08 7.11 5.86
N ASP A 207 -20.01 8.02 5.59
CA ASP A 207 -20.05 9.38 6.14
C ASP A 207 -20.23 9.43 7.66
N GLN A 208 -20.75 8.35 8.26
CA GLN A 208 -20.92 8.25 9.71
C GLN A 208 -19.64 7.79 10.41
N ILE A 209 -18.72 7.12 9.69
CA ILE A 209 -17.52 6.50 10.25
C ILE A 209 -16.58 7.50 10.96
N PRO A 210 -16.33 8.73 10.44
CA PRO A 210 -15.49 9.70 11.13
C PRO A 210 -15.95 10.00 12.55
N SER A 211 -17.27 10.04 12.80
CA SER A 211 -17.82 10.27 14.14
C SER A 211 -17.57 9.11 15.11
N LEU A 212 -17.36 7.90 14.58
CA LEU A 212 -17.12 6.68 15.34
C LEU A 212 -15.63 6.38 15.56
N ALA A 213 -14.74 7.08 14.84
CA ALA A 213 -13.30 6.88 14.81
C ALA A 213 -12.55 7.98 15.58
N SER A 214 -12.92 8.23 16.84
CA SER A 214 -12.27 9.23 17.69
C SER A 214 -10.75 9.04 17.75
N GLY A 215 -10.00 10.13 17.54
CA GLY A 215 -8.53 10.12 17.49
C GLY A 215 -7.94 9.70 16.14
N PHE A 216 -8.77 9.62 15.09
CA PHE A 216 -8.35 9.41 13.72
C PHE A 216 -8.84 10.56 12.83
N THR A 217 -7.96 11.05 11.96
CA THR A 217 -8.32 11.93 10.86
C THR A 217 -8.82 11.08 9.70
N ALA A 218 -10.06 11.32 9.25
CA ALA A 218 -10.65 10.62 8.14
C ALA A 218 -10.30 11.30 6.80
N MET A 219 -9.98 10.50 5.79
CA MET A 219 -9.71 10.94 4.42
C MET A 219 -10.44 10.03 3.44
N LYS A 220 -11.39 10.56 2.68
CA LYS A 220 -12.00 9.84 1.55
C LYS A 220 -11.07 9.94 0.35
N LEU A 221 -10.79 8.80 -0.28
CA LEU A 221 -9.90 8.70 -1.42
C LEU A 221 -10.55 7.90 -2.55
N ALA A 222 -10.30 8.32 -3.78
CA ALA A 222 -10.45 7.46 -4.94
C ALA A 222 -9.24 6.52 -5.07
N ILE A 223 -9.41 5.40 -5.75
CA ILE A 223 -8.28 4.59 -6.19
C ILE A 223 -7.59 5.34 -7.32
N ALA A 224 -6.32 5.71 -7.13
CA ALA A 224 -5.53 6.36 -8.18
C ALA A 224 -5.39 5.39 -9.35
N GLN A 225 -5.87 5.76 -10.54
CA GLN A 225 -5.83 4.87 -11.71
C GLN A 225 -4.44 4.80 -12.37
N GLN A 226 -3.59 5.78 -12.09
CA GLN A 226 -2.25 5.92 -12.65
C GLN A 226 -1.26 6.19 -11.51
N GLY A 227 -0.08 5.58 -11.65
CA GLY A 227 1.09 5.86 -10.82
C GLY A 227 2.02 6.83 -11.53
N ILE A 228 3.32 6.53 -11.52
CA ILE A 228 4.34 7.31 -12.24
C ILE A 228 4.63 6.78 -13.65
N ALA A 229 4.17 5.57 -13.97
CA ALA A 229 4.30 4.94 -15.28
C ALA A 229 3.64 5.77 -16.40
#